data_AF-A0A6C0G2X6-F1
#
_entry.id   AF-A0A6C0G2X6-F1
#
_cell.length_a   1.000
_cell.length_b   1.000
_cell.length_c   1.000
_cell.angle_alpha   90.00
_cell.angle_beta   90.00
_cell.angle_gamma   90.00
#
_symmetry.space_group_name_H-M   'P 1'
#
loop_
_entity.id
_entity.type
_entity.pdbx_description
1 polymer ?
#
loop_
_entity_poly.entity_id
_entity_poly.type
_entity_poly.pdbx_seq_one_letter_code
_entity_poly.pdbx_strand_id
1 'polypeptide(L)'
;MNKIIVPLAAVLLAALLGGCEGQARKNAAPTSARQLAEPSAQQAAANAAEAAEMENAAANEQAVTGQSGSCEEPPQTLALAGISYAFAKLDPAEEPVMKLGYAACDQGRFMPGDDGPGTLVINGTAPSEGKRKAVIFNGPWGRALYETSGAANGAANGASADPHADSAAVANKDVRLVYMTFPIPVREVSSPLFGSRDQERIAALLHELGEAERVNGAGLASPLNGRSTALNIELNDGRLLQVRPAWTCRTGKDDDGDTTTSCTPVDDRIWISGPDGGAYFAKSEWLYRFVGKAYLDWMPNVQPYEAPDALPAGAPFAVRGHGSRTDRANVALMKGDKTVLNLQAAVNEGEWLVEGTTPDDLPAGDYEWKIDTGTTTYGVGVRVSK
;
A
#
# COMPACT_ATOMS: atom_id res chain seq x y z
N MET A 1 26.97 55.63 -14.59
CA MET A 1 27.65 54.46 -14.00
C MET A 1 27.61 53.32 -15.01
N ASN A 2 28.71 52.58 -15.08
CA ASN A 2 29.25 51.85 -16.23
C ASN A 2 28.31 50.88 -16.96
N LYS A 3 28.26 51.01 -18.29
CA LYS A 3 27.96 49.93 -19.24
C LYS A 3 29.29 49.36 -19.72
N ILE A 4 29.53 48.06 -19.47
CA ILE A 4 30.67 47.33 -20.04
C ILE A 4 30.15 46.59 -21.27
N ILE A 5 30.69 46.96 -22.43
CA ILE A 5 30.63 46.24 -23.69
C ILE A 5 32.08 45.93 -24.04
N VAL A 6 32.43 44.67 -24.23
CA VAL A 6 33.64 44.26 -24.97
C VAL A 6 33.28 43.04 -25.85
N PRO A 7 33.75 42.97 -27.12
CA PRO A 7 33.27 42.03 -28.11
C PRO A 7 34.30 40.96 -28.54
N LEU A 8 33.83 40.06 -29.42
CA LEU A 8 34.53 39.34 -30.50
C LEU A 8 35.68 38.36 -30.17
N ALA A 9 35.47 37.10 -30.55
CA ALA A 9 36.43 36.33 -31.34
C ALA A 9 35.70 35.25 -32.15
N ALA A 10 35.55 35.51 -33.45
CA ALA A 10 35.19 34.52 -34.46
C ALA A 10 36.47 34.15 -35.22
N VAL A 11 36.78 32.85 -35.33
CA VAL A 11 37.83 32.33 -36.20
C VAL A 11 37.19 31.37 -37.19
N LEU A 12 37.46 31.65 -38.46
CA LEU A 12 37.01 30.95 -39.66
C LEU A 12 38.28 30.48 -40.40
N LEU A 13 38.31 29.24 -40.88
CA LEU A 13 39.12 28.64 -41.98
C LEU A 13 39.35 27.16 -41.67
N ALA A 14 39.48 26.22 -42.62
CA ALA A 14 39.03 26.04 -43.99
C ALA A 14 39.34 24.57 -44.33
N ALA A 15 38.69 24.09 -45.38
CA ALA A 15 38.74 22.73 -45.90
C ALA A 15 40.13 22.25 -46.34
N LEU A 16 40.37 20.94 -46.23
CA LEU A 16 41.23 20.19 -47.16
C LEU A 16 40.60 18.84 -47.48
N LEU A 17 40.46 18.62 -48.79
CA LEU A 17 40.09 17.37 -49.46
C LEU A 17 41.26 16.38 -49.41
N GLY A 18 40.93 15.09 -49.34
CA GLY A 18 41.87 14.00 -49.58
C GLY A 18 41.17 12.66 -49.50
N GLY A 19 40.76 12.11 -50.65
CA GLY A 19 40.28 10.74 -50.75
C GLY A 19 41.43 9.73 -50.77
N CYS A 20 41.15 8.50 -50.33
CA CYS A 20 41.77 7.29 -50.87
C CYS A 20 40.94 6.04 -50.53
N GLU A 21 41.13 5.04 -51.37
CA GLU A 21 40.32 3.86 -51.62
C GLU A 21 40.26 2.80 -50.51
N GLY A 22 39.12 2.08 -50.48
CA GLY A 22 39.11 0.61 -50.63
C GLY A 22 39.39 -0.27 -49.41
N GLN A 23 38.34 -0.92 -48.87
CA GLN A 23 38.34 -2.39 -48.72
C GLN A 23 36.98 -2.95 -48.29
N ALA A 24 36.51 -3.91 -49.07
CA ALA A 24 35.34 -4.74 -48.78
C ALA A 24 35.62 -5.70 -47.61
N ARG A 25 34.69 -5.76 -46.64
CA ARG A 25 34.49 -6.95 -45.80
C ARG A 25 33.01 -7.27 -45.65
N LYS A 26 32.67 -8.47 -46.12
CA LYS A 26 31.41 -9.18 -45.91
C LYS A 26 31.13 -9.28 -44.42
N ASN A 27 29.92 -8.93 -43.98
CA ASN A 27 29.35 -9.45 -42.73
C ASN A 27 27.95 -9.97 -43.01
N ALA A 28 27.82 -11.29 -42.85
CA ALA A 28 26.58 -12.01 -42.86
C ALA A 28 25.78 -11.69 -41.59
N ALA A 29 24.47 -11.54 -41.74
CA ALA A 29 23.53 -11.45 -40.63
C ALA A 29 23.34 -12.81 -39.97
N PRO A 30 23.28 -12.91 -38.63
CA PRO A 30 22.71 -14.06 -37.97
C PRO A 30 21.25 -13.77 -37.58
N THR A 31 20.35 -14.55 -38.16
CA THR A 31 18.97 -14.71 -37.71
C THR A 31 19.02 -15.47 -36.38
N SER A 32 18.83 -14.79 -35.25
CA SER A 32 18.71 -15.43 -33.94
C SER A 32 17.24 -15.77 -33.69
N ALA A 33 16.94 -17.06 -33.76
CA ALA A 33 15.66 -17.62 -33.34
C ALA A 33 15.52 -17.44 -31.82
N ARG A 34 14.48 -16.72 -31.42
CA ARG A 34 14.12 -16.43 -30.03
C ARG A 34 13.57 -17.71 -29.39
N GLN A 35 14.43 -18.51 -28.75
CA GLN A 35 14.01 -19.54 -27.81
C GLN A 35 13.40 -18.85 -26.60
N LEU A 36 12.09 -19.04 -26.40
CA LEU A 36 11.39 -18.73 -25.16
C LEU A 36 11.97 -19.67 -24.09
N ALA A 37 12.87 -19.14 -23.26
CA ALA A 37 13.44 -19.88 -22.14
C ALA A 37 12.35 -20.12 -21.10
N GLU A 38 12.14 -21.39 -20.75
CA GLU A 38 11.35 -21.78 -19.59
C GLU A 38 11.99 -21.22 -18.31
N PRO A 39 11.21 -20.71 -17.35
CA PRO A 39 11.75 -20.20 -16.10
C PRO A 39 12.52 -21.32 -15.37
N SER A 40 13.69 -20.99 -14.85
CA SER A 40 14.51 -21.94 -14.10
C SER A 40 13.76 -22.41 -12.84
N ALA A 41 14.07 -23.63 -12.36
CA ALA A 41 13.45 -24.19 -11.17
C ALA A 41 13.56 -23.28 -9.92
N GLN A 42 14.60 -22.43 -9.86
CA GLN A 42 14.78 -21.43 -8.81
C GLN A 42 13.86 -20.21 -8.97
N GLN A 43 13.57 -19.78 -10.20
CA GLN A 43 12.61 -18.70 -10.46
C GLN A 43 11.17 -19.17 -10.20
N ALA A 44 10.87 -20.44 -10.48
CA ALA A 44 9.60 -21.06 -10.10
C ALA A 44 9.42 -21.14 -8.57
N ALA A 45 10.50 -21.46 -7.82
CA ALA A 45 10.47 -21.52 -6.37
C ALA A 45 10.36 -20.13 -5.71
N ALA A 46 11.03 -19.12 -6.25
CA ALA A 46 10.92 -17.73 -5.78
C ALA A 46 9.52 -17.16 -6.02
N ASN A 47 8.95 -17.40 -7.21
CA ASN A 47 7.57 -17.00 -7.51
C ASN A 47 6.55 -17.72 -6.60
N ALA A 48 6.82 -18.97 -6.19
CA ALA A 48 5.97 -19.72 -5.27
C ALA A 48 6.07 -19.21 -3.83
N ALA A 49 7.26 -18.78 -3.38
CA ALA A 49 7.46 -18.19 -2.06
C ALA A 49 6.82 -16.78 -1.96
N GLU A 50 6.96 -15.96 -3.00
CA GLU A 50 6.33 -14.63 -3.08
C GLU A 50 4.80 -14.74 -3.16
N ALA A 51 4.26 -15.76 -3.86
CA ALA A 51 2.84 -16.08 -3.84
C ALA A 51 2.35 -16.51 -2.45
N ALA A 52 3.11 -17.35 -1.73
CA ALA A 52 2.78 -17.80 -0.38
C ALA A 52 2.85 -16.65 0.66
N GLU A 53 3.71 -15.65 0.44
CA GLU A 53 3.83 -14.48 1.33
C GLU A 53 2.73 -13.44 1.06
N MET A 54 2.34 -13.24 -0.20
CA MET A 54 1.15 -12.46 -0.55
C MET A 54 -0.14 -13.11 -0.04
N GLU A 55 -0.23 -14.44 -0.03
CA GLU A 55 -1.32 -15.19 0.59
C GLU A 55 -1.39 -14.94 2.10
N ASN A 56 -0.24 -14.80 2.78
CA ASN A 56 -0.16 -14.52 4.21
C ASN A 56 -0.51 -13.06 4.58
N ALA A 57 -0.19 -12.09 3.70
CA ALA A 57 -0.61 -10.69 3.87
C ALA A 57 -2.13 -10.50 3.63
N ALA A 58 -2.69 -11.22 2.66
CA ALA A 58 -4.14 -11.32 2.47
C ALA A 58 -4.84 -12.03 3.65
N ALA A 59 -4.16 -12.99 4.31
CA ALA A 59 -4.69 -13.69 5.48
C ALA A 59 -4.90 -12.76 6.69
N ASN A 60 -4.12 -11.67 6.81
CA ASN A 60 -4.33 -10.67 7.88
C ASN A 60 -5.52 -9.73 7.60
N GLU A 61 -5.90 -9.55 6.32
CA GLU A 61 -7.14 -8.85 5.91
C GLU A 61 -8.39 -9.75 6.03
N GLN A 62 -8.22 -11.06 6.20
CA GLN A 62 -9.29 -12.04 6.44
C GLN A 62 -9.31 -12.55 7.89
N ALA A 63 -8.88 -11.75 8.86
CA ALA A 63 -8.93 -12.12 10.27
C ALA A 63 -10.39 -12.30 10.71
N VAL A 64 -10.88 -13.54 10.63
CA VAL A 64 -12.15 -14.00 11.19
C VAL A 64 -11.86 -14.61 12.55
N THR A 65 -12.47 -14.08 13.61
CA THR A 65 -12.49 -14.77 14.90
C THR A 65 -13.89 -14.79 15.49
N GLY A 66 -14.26 -15.90 16.13
CA GLY A 66 -15.55 -16.05 16.80
C GLY A 66 -15.51 -17.24 17.75
N GLN A 67 -16.42 -17.25 18.73
CA GLN A 67 -16.52 -18.35 19.68
C GLN A 67 -17.97 -18.77 19.89
N SER A 68 -18.18 -20.07 19.95
CA SER A 68 -19.46 -20.74 20.18
C SER A 68 -19.27 -21.98 21.07
N GLY A 69 -20.36 -22.56 21.55
CA GLY A 69 -20.32 -23.83 22.29
C GLY A 69 -19.94 -25.03 21.41
N SER A 70 -20.17 -24.95 20.10
CA SER A 70 -19.82 -25.97 19.12
C SER A 70 -19.69 -25.41 17.70
N CYS A 71 -19.22 -26.23 16.77
CA CYS A 71 -19.24 -25.94 15.32
C CYS A 71 -20.60 -26.20 14.66
N GLU A 72 -21.64 -26.51 15.45
CA GLU A 72 -23.02 -26.66 14.99
C GLU A 72 -23.89 -25.45 15.41
N GLU A 73 -23.29 -24.47 16.10
CA GLU A 73 -23.96 -23.27 16.58
C GLU A 73 -23.24 -22.01 16.06
N PRO A 74 -23.97 -21.00 15.54
CA PRO A 74 -23.37 -19.74 15.12
C PRO A 74 -22.70 -19.05 16.32
N PRO A 75 -21.49 -18.49 16.16
CA PRO A 75 -20.86 -17.73 17.23
C PRO A 75 -21.71 -16.50 17.58
N GLN A 76 -21.84 -16.16 18.87
CA GLN A 76 -22.65 -15.00 19.28
C GLN A 76 -22.03 -13.67 18.85
N THR A 77 -20.70 -13.66 18.74
CA THR A 77 -19.92 -12.55 18.23
C THR A 77 -18.95 -13.03 17.17
N LEU A 78 -18.80 -12.22 16.13
CA LEU A 78 -17.89 -12.47 15.02
C LEU A 78 -17.05 -11.22 14.82
N ALA A 79 -15.73 -11.33 14.91
CA ALA A 79 -14.81 -10.28 14.49
C ALA A 79 -14.32 -10.58 13.08
N LEU A 80 -14.47 -9.63 12.16
CA LEU A 80 -14.01 -9.73 10.78
C LEU A 80 -13.25 -8.46 10.42
N ALA A 81 -11.98 -8.59 10.02
CA ALA A 81 -11.11 -7.46 9.66
C ALA A 81 -11.11 -6.34 10.73
N GLY A 82 -11.09 -6.73 12.00
CA GLY A 82 -11.10 -5.81 13.15
C GLY A 82 -12.47 -5.21 13.52
N ILE A 83 -13.53 -5.53 12.78
CA ILE A 83 -14.91 -5.08 13.08
C ILE A 83 -15.65 -6.19 13.83
N SER A 84 -16.27 -5.85 14.97
CA SER A 84 -17.10 -6.78 15.74
C SER A 84 -18.57 -6.73 15.30
N TYR A 85 -19.14 -7.91 15.09
CA TYR A 85 -20.53 -8.11 14.73
C TYR A 85 -21.21 -9.01 15.77
N ALA A 86 -22.45 -8.69 16.12
CA ALA A 86 -23.28 -9.50 16.99
C ALA A 86 -24.26 -10.33 16.15
N PHE A 87 -24.45 -11.59 16.56
CA PHE A 87 -25.47 -12.45 15.98
C PHE A 87 -26.86 -11.82 16.18
N ALA A 88 -27.58 -11.58 15.09
CA ALA A 88 -28.91 -11.01 15.13
C ALA A 88 -29.98 -12.10 15.06
N LYS A 89 -29.91 -12.94 14.03
CA LYS A 89 -30.89 -14.02 13.76
C LYS A 89 -30.38 -15.00 12.72
N LEU A 90 -31.02 -16.17 12.64
CA LEU A 90 -30.96 -17.01 11.44
C LEU A 90 -31.93 -16.43 10.41
N ASP A 91 -31.43 -16.10 9.22
CA ASP A 91 -32.23 -15.53 8.14
C ASP A 91 -31.86 -16.18 6.79
N PRO A 92 -32.65 -17.17 6.33
CA PRO A 92 -32.40 -17.81 5.04
C PRO A 92 -32.81 -16.94 3.84
N ALA A 93 -33.59 -15.87 4.05
CA ALA A 93 -34.15 -15.05 2.99
C ALA A 93 -33.23 -13.90 2.56
N GLU A 94 -32.29 -13.48 3.42
CA GLU A 94 -31.32 -12.44 3.06
C GLU A 94 -30.37 -12.97 1.97
N GLU A 95 -30.29 -12.24 0.85
CA GLU A 95 -29.44 -12.59 -0.27
C GLU A 95 -28.02 -12.03 -0.07
N PRO A 96 -26.98 -12.89 -0.11
CA PRO A 96 -25.60 -12.42 -0.06
C PRO A 96 -25.24 -11.66 -1.33
N VAL A 97 -24.54 -10.53 -1.19
CA VAL A 97 -24.21 -9.65 -2.32
C VAL A 97 -22.75 -9.76 -2.73
N MET A 98 -21.85 -10.03 -1.77
CA MET A 98 -20.46 -10.29 -2.06
C MET A 98 -19.84 -11.25 -1.05
N LYS A 99 -18.91 -12.07 -1.50
CA LYS A 99 -18.10 -12.91 -0.61
C LYS A 99 -17.00 -12.07 0.05
N LEU A 100 -16.88 -12.18 1.37
CA LEU A 100 -15.88 -11.46 2.18
C LEU A 100 -14.73 -12.36 2.66
N GLY A 101 -14.97 -13.67 2.79
CA GLY A 101 -13.92 -14.61 3.21
C GLY A 101 -14.48 -15.98 3.57
N TYR A 102 -13.58 -16.81 4.12
CA TYR A 102 -13.91 -18.13 4.64
C TYR A 102 -13.51 -18.24 6.12
N ALA A 103 -14.19 -19.12 6.84
CA ALA A 103 -13.82 -19.47 8.20
C ALA A 103 -13.78 -20.98 8.38
N ALA A 104 -12.78 -21.48 9.10
CA ALA A 104 -12.77 -22.82 9.65
C ALA A 104 -13.31 -22.81 11.08
N CYS A 105 -13.90 -23.92 11.52
CA CYS A 105 -14.28 -24.11 12.91
C CYS A 105 -13.54 -25.31 13.52
N ASP A 106 -12.91 -25.09 14.66
CA ASP A 106 -12.32 -26.14 15.49
C ASP A 106 -12.84 -26.00 16.93
N GLN A 107 -13.59 -27.00 17.40
CA GLN A 107 -14.16 -27.04 18.76
C GLN A 107 -14.90 -25.76 19.19
N GLY A 108 -15.69 -25.18 18.28
CA GLY A 108 -16.46 -23.96 18.53
C GLY A 108 -15.64 -22.66 18.41
N ARG A 109 -14.36 -22.74 18.02
CA ARG A 109 -13.52 -21.58 17.70
C ARG A 109 -13.49 -21.36 16.19
N PHE A 110 -13.93 -20.19 15.77
CA PHE A 110 -13.92 -19.78 14.36
C PHE A 110 -12.64 -19.01 14.06
N MET A 111 -11.97 -19.39 12.98
CA MET A 111 -10.69 -18.86 12.53
C MET A 111 -10.72 -18.64 11.02
N PRO A 112 -9.77 -17.88 10.43
CA PRO A 112 -9.64 -17.81 8.98
C PRO A 112 -9.52 -19.21 8.38
N GLY A 113 -10.26 -19.47 7.29
CA GLY A 113 -10.25 -20.75 6.57
C GLY A 113 -9.93 -20.57 5.08
N ASP A 114 -9.87 -21.67 4.35
CA ASP A 114 -9.72 -21.71 2.88
C ASP A 114 -11.07 -22.02 2.19
N ASP A 115 -11.06 -22.31 0.90
CA ASP A 115 -12.25 -22.72 0.14
C ASP A 115 -12.52 -24.24 0.18
N GLY A 116 -11.83 -24.95 1.07
CA GLY A 116 -11.87 -26.39 1.19
C GLY A 116 -13.11 -26.94 1.89
N PRO A 117 -13.27 -28.28 1.91
CA PRO A 117 -14.40 -28.94 2.56
C PRO A 117 -14.50 -28.59 4.05
N GLY A 118 -15.70 -28.25 4.51
CA GLY A 118 -15.97 -27.92 5.92
C GLY A 118 -15.73 -26.45 6.28
N THR A 119 -15.39 -25.60 5.32
CA THR A 119 -15.25 -24.16 5.52
C THR A 119 -16.58 -23.42 5.38
N LEU A 120 -16.69 -22.34 6.13
CA LEU A 120 -17.88 -21.51 6.30
C LEU A 120 -17.71 -20.25 5.47
N VAL A 121 -18.77 -19.77 4.81
CA VAL A 121 -18.66 -18.61 3.91
C VAL A 121 -19.22 -17.37 4.57
N ILE A 122 -18.42 -16.31 4.63
CA ILE A 122 -18.85 -14.99 5.09
C ILE A 122 -19.16 -14.13 3.87
N ASN A 123 -20.35 -13.55 3.84
CA ASN A 123 -20.79 -12.65 2.78
C ASN A 123 -21.21 -11.31 3.35
N GLY A 124 -21.02 -10.24 2.58
CA GLY A 124 -21.62 -8.95 2.85
C GLY A 124 -23.07 -8.91 2.37
N THR A 125 -23.87 -8.09 3.03
CA THR A 125 -25.21 -7.69 2.55
C THR A 125 -25.10 -6.39 1.73
N ALA A 126 -26.03 -6.17 0.79
CA ALA A 126 -26.15 -4.84 0.20
C ALA A 126 -26.52 -3.84 1.30
N PRO A 127 -25.96 -2.62 1.29
CA PRO A 127 -26.46 -1.57 2.17
C PRO A 127 -27.91 -1.26 1.78
N SER A 128 -28.87 -1.78 2.55
CA SER A 128 -30.25 -1.32 2.47
C SER A 128 -30.33 0.06 3.12
N GLU A 129 -30.99 1.03 2.47
CA GLU A 129 -31.13 2.40 2.97
C GLU A 129 -31.45 2.44 4.48
N GLY A 130 -30.55 3.04 5.26
CA GLY A 130 -30.74 3.25 6.70
C GLY A 130 -30.43 2.06 7.63
N LYS A 131 -29.94 0.91 7.13
CA LYS A 131 -29.51 -0.21 8.01
C LYS A 131 -27.99 -0.26 8.20
N ARG A 132 -27.58 -0.77 9.37
CA ARG A 132 -26.16 -1.01 9.71
C ARG A 132 -25.56 -2.04 8.75
N LYS A 133 -24.23 -1.98 8.56
CA LYS A 133 -23.51 -3.03 7.81
C LYS A 133 -23.80 -4.39 8.45
N ALA A 134 -24.28 -5.33 7.66
CA ALA A 134 -24.51 -6.69 8.12
C ALA A 134 -23.71 -7.69 7.29
N VAL A 135 -23.31 -8.79 7.92
CA VAL A 135 -22.67 -9.92 7.27
C VAL A 135 -23.51 -11.17 7.45
N ILE A 136 -23.54 -12.01 6.42
CA ILE A 136 -24.19 -13.31 6.43
C ILE A 136 -23.09 -14.36 6.58
N PHE A 137 -23.18 -15.15 7.64
CA PHE A 137 -22.29 -16.27 7.89
C PHE A 137 -23.02 -17.58 7.58
N ASN A 138 -22.48 -18.37 6.65
CA ASN A 138 -23.07 -19.63 6.22
C ASN A 138 -22.36 -20.79 6.89
N GLY A 139 -23.11 -21.59 7.65
CA GLY A 139 -22.60 -22.82 8.26
C GLY A 139 -23.59 -23.98 8.27
N PRO A 140 -23.29 -25.07 9.00
CA PRO A 140 -24.19 -26.21 9.16
C PRO A 140 -25.59 -25.84 9.67
N TRP A 141 -25.68 -24.76 10.45
CA TRP A 141 -26.91 -24.15 10.97
C TRP A 141 -27.65 -23.24 9.97
N GLY A 142 -27.20 -23.17 8.71
CA GLY A 142 -27.75 -22.30 7.68
C GLY A 142 -27.15 -20.90 7.67
N ARG A 143 -27.97 -19.89 7.30
CA ARG A 143 -27.55 -18.48 7.19
C ARG A 143 -27.79 -17.74 8.49
N ALA A 144 -26.71 -17.28 9.12
CA ALA A 144 -26.74 -16.42 10.28
C ALA A 144 -26.46 -14.97 9.87
N LEU A 145 -27.39 -14.07 10.19
CA LEU A 145 -27.22 -12.63 10.00
C LEU A 145 -26.54 -12.03 11.22
N TYR A 146 -25.50 -11.25 10.96
CA TYR A 146 -24.75 -10.51 11.95
C TYR A 146 -24.80 -9.04 11.63
N GLU A 147 -25.03 -8.21 12.64
CA GLU A 147 -25.03 -6.76 12.50
C GLU A 147 -23.85 -6.19 13.29
N THR A 148 -23.25 -5.09 12.82
CA THR A 148 -22.22 -4.41 13.61
C THR A 148 -22.79 -4.13 15.01
N SER A 149 -22.06 -4.57 16.04
CA SER A 149 -22.43 -4.35 17.44
C SER A 149 -22.22 -2.87 17.79
N GLY A 150 -23.05 -1.99 17.23
CA GLY A 150 -23.15 -0.61 17.65
C GLY A 150 -23.78 -0.64 19.04
N ALA A 151 -23.07 -0.07 20.02
CA ALA A 151 -23.53 0.14 21.38
C ALA A 151 -25.05 0.25 21.45
N ALA A 152 -25.66 -0.69 22.18
CA ALA A 152 -27.08 -0.63 22.46
C ALA A 152 -27.41 0.70 23.13
N ASN A 153 -28.31 1.48 22.55
CA ASN A 153 -29.11 2.45 23.28
C ASN A 153 -30.51 2.50 22.65
N GLY A 154 -31.49 2.50 23.55
CA GLY A 154 -32.90 2.19 23.28
C GLY A 154 -33.67 3.22 22.47
N ALA A 155 -34.91 2.85 22.23
CA ALA A 155 -35.87 3.48 21.34
C ALA A 155 -36.34 4.88 21.76
N ALA A 156 -36.78 5.60 20.72
CA ALA A 156 -37.88 6.57 20.63
C ALA A 156 -37.60 8.07 20.79
N ASN A 157 -37.96 8.75 19.69
CA ASN A 157 -38.52 10.10 19.54
C ASN A 157 -37.59 11.34 19.61
N GLY A 158 -37.46 11.97 18.44
CA GLY A 158 -37.77 13.39 18.33
C GLY A 158 -36.64 14.37 18.67
N ALA A 159 -35.63 14.43 17.81
CA ALA A 159 -35.05 15.69 17.34
C ALA A 159 -33.95 15.35 16.33
N SER A 160 -34.04 15.94 15.15
CA SER A 160 -32.93 16.14 14.23
C SER A 160 -31.87 16.99 14.94
N ALA A 161 -31.03 16.34 15.74
CA ALA A 161 -29.75 16.89 16.16
C ALA A 161 -28.73 16.39 15.16
N ASP A 162 -28.10 17.32 14.46
CA ASP A 162 -26.99 17.07 13.56
C ASP A 162 -25.98 16.12 14.21
N PRO A 163 -25.67 14.95 13.62
CA PRO A 163 -24.65 14.05 14.13
C PRO A 163 -23.23 14.57 13.83
N HIS A 164 -23.06 15.89 13.67
CA HIS A 164 -21.79 16.60 13.50
C HIS A 164 -20.90 16.60 14.75
N ALA A 165 -21.15 15.70 15.69
CA ALA A 165 -20.37 15.56 16.91
C ALA A 165 -18.91 15.22 16.57
N ASP A 166 -18.10 16.27 16.64
CA ASP A 166 -16.68 16.29 16.98
C ASP A 166 -15.91 15.04 16.56
N SER A 167 -15.56 14.99 15.26
CA SER A 167 -14.30 14.33 14.91
C SER A 167 -13.23 15.08 15.70
N ALA A 168 -12.78 14.51 16.83
CA ALA A 168 -11.79 15.12 17.70
C ALA A 168 -10.67 15.69 16.83
N ALA A 169 -10.53 17.01 16.85
CA ALA A 169 -9.58 17.70 15.99
C ALA A 169 -8.19 17.13 16.29
N VAL A 170 -7.58 16.50 15.28
CA VAL A 170 -6.21 15.99 15.41
C VAL A 170 -5.29 17.19 15.64
N ALA A 171 -4.62 17.24 16.79
CA ALA A 171 -3.67 18.30 17.04
C ALA A 171 -2.37 18.02 16.29
N ASN A 172 -1.71 19.07 15.79
CA ASN A 172 -0.44 18.95 15.06
C ASN A 172 0.63 18.16 15.83
N LYS A 173 0.74 18.40 17.15
CA LYS A 173 1.68 17.71 18.05
C LYS A 173 1.43 16.19 18.17
N ASP A 174 0.23 15.73 17.82
CA ASP A 174 -0.15 14.32 17.91
C ASP A 174 0.19 13.56 16.63
N VAL A 175 0.56 14.27 15.55
CA VAL A 175 0.99 13.67 14.29
C VAL A 175 2.43 13.17 14.42
N ARG A 176 2.63 11.88 14.13
CA ARG A 176 3.95 11.25 14.06
C ARG A 176 4.58 11.48 12.69
N LEU A 177 3.87 11.10 11.63
CA LEU A 177 4.34 11.28 10.26
C LEU A 177 3.18 11.31 9.25
N VAL A 178 3.43 11.93 8.10
CA VAL A 178 2.52 12.03 6.95
C VAL A 178 3.22 11.45 5.73
N TYR A 179 2.54 10.57 5.00
CA TYR A 179 3.12 9.87 3.86
C TYR A 179 2.07 9.50 2.81
N MET A 180 2.54 9.24 1.59
CA MET A 180 1.71 8.72 0.52
C MET A 180 1.82 7.19 0.42
N THR A 181 0.70 6.51 0.18
CA THR A 181 0.68 5.13 -0.30
C THR A 181 0.22 5.13 -1.74
N PHE A 182 1.04 4.59 -2.64
CA PHE A 182 0.75 4.51 -4.07
C PHE A 182 -0.07 3.25 -4.42
N PRO A 183 -0.80 3.27 -5.55
CA PRO A 183 -1.38 2.06 -6.12
C PRO A 183 -0.27 1.03 -6.43
N ILE A 184 -0.55 -0.24 -6.22
CA ILE A 184 0.38 -1.34 -6.57
C ILE A 184 0.45 -1.50 -8.10
N PRO A 185 1.63 -1.77 -8.71
CA PRO A 185 2.95 -1.92 -8.07
C PRO A 185 3.65 -0.57 -7.80
N VAL A 186 4.34 -0.49 -6.67
CA VAL A 186 5.03 0.72 -6.22
C VAL A 186 6.53 0.62 -6.56
N ARG A 187 7.09 1.63 -7.22
CA ARG A 187 8.53 1.73 -7.52
C ARG A 187 9.27 2.78 -6.69
N GLU A 188 8.52 3.70 -6.10
CA GLU A 188 9.03 4.87 -5.38
C GLU A 188 8.26 5.02 -4.08
N VAL A 189 8.90 5.61 -3.07
CA VAL A 189 8.22 6.04 -1.84
C VAL A 189 8.21 7.57 -1.78
N SER A 190 7.23 8.15 -1.10
CA SER A 190 7.25 9.59 -0.84
C SER A 190 8.23 9.90 0.30
N SER A 191 9.00 10.98 0.17
CA SER A 191 9.70 11.57 1.33
C SER A 191 8.64 12.01 2.36
N PRO A 192 8.55 11.39 3.54
CA PRO A 192 7.46 11.69 4.48
C PRO A 192 7.66 13.04 5.16
N LEU A 193 6.57 13.68 5.56
CA LEU A 193 6.62 14.80 6.52
C LEU A 193 6.58 14.24 7.94
N PHE A 194 7.40 14.75 8.84
CA PHE A 194 7.49 14.25 10.21
C PHE A 194 7.06 15.31 11.23
N GLY A 195 6.29 14.91 12.24
CA GLY A 195 5.73 15.83 13.25
C GLY A 195 6.78 16.68 13.96
N SER A 196 7.99 16.15 14.14
CA SER A 196 9.13 16.85 14.76
C SER A 196 9.82 17.85 13.83
N ARG A 197 9.68 17.73 12.49
CA ARG A 197 10.42 18.53 11.51
C ARG A 197 9.55 19.43 10.64
N ASP A 198 8.34 19.01 10.33
CA ASP A 198 7.47 19.58 9.29
C ASP A 198 6.18 20.19 9.85
N GLN A 199 6.24 20.71 11.07
CA GLN A 199 5.07 21.18 11.82
C GLN A 199 4.19 22.17 11.04
N GLU A 200 4.78 23.08 10.27
CA GLU A 200 4.04 24.07 9.49
C GLU A 200 3.22 23.42 8.37
N ARG A 201 3.83 22.51 7.61
CA ARG A 201 3.14 21.78 6.52
C ARG A 201 2.07 20.85 7.06
N ILE A 202 2.35 20.19 8.19
CA ILE A 202 1.37 19.33 8.86
C ILE A 202 0.19 20.17 9.38
N ALA A 203 0.44 21.32 10.00
CA ALA A 203 -0.62 22.23 10.43
C ALA A 203 -1.47 22.72 9.24
N ALA A 204 -0.84 23.08 8.12
CA ALA A 204 -1.56 23.47 6.91
C ALA A 204 -2.43 22.33 6.37
N LEU A 205 -1.90 21.10 6.32
CA LEU A 205 -2.67 19.94 5.89
C LEU A 205 -3.86 19.63 6.82
N LEU A 206 -3.65 19.71 8.14
CA LEU A 206 -4.72 19.48 9.12
C LEU A 206 -5.79 20.58 9.05
N HIS A 207 -5.39 21.82 8.75
CA HIS A 207 -6.34 22.91 8.49
C HIS A 207 -7.21 22.61 7.27
N GLU A 208 -6.62 22.22 6.13
CA GLU A 208 -7.36 21.85 4.92
C GLU A 208 -8.29 20.64 5.14
N LEU A 209 -7.93 19.73 6.05
CA LEU A 209 -8.82 18.65 6.50
C LEU A 209 -10.01 19.15 7.32
N GLY A 210 -9.81 20.14 8.18
CA GLY A 210 -10.88 20.79 8.93
C GLY A 210 -11.86 21.56 8.05
N GLU A 211 -11.38 22.13 6.94
CA GLU A 211 -12.19 22.87 5.97
C GLU A 211 -12.94 21.96 4.97
N ALA A 212 -12.68 20.65 4.97
CA ALA A 212 -13.34 19.71 4.06
C ALA A 212 -14.83 19.54 4.39
N GLU A 213 -15.71 19.99 3.49
CA GLU A 213 -17.17 19.97 3.69
C GLU A 213 -17.70 18.54 3.54
N ARG A 214 -18.30 17.97 4.58
CA ARG A 214 -18.94 16.65 4.49
C ARG A 214 -20.08 16.66 3.47
N VAL A 215 -20.15 15.64 2.62
CA VAL A 215 -21.22 15.50 1.63
C VAL A 215 -21.95 14.16 1.75
N ASN A 216 -23.18 14.12 1.25
CA ASN A 216 -23.88 12.85 1.06
C ASN A 216 -23.10 11.98 0.05
N GLY A 217 -22.83 10.73 0.40
CA GLY A 217 -22.15 9.75 -0.43
C GLY A 217 -22.99 9.19 -1.60
N ALA A 218 -24.18 9.72 -1.87
CA ALA A 218 -25.04 9.25 -2.95
C ALA A 218 -24.29 9.28 -4.30
N GLY A 219 -24.21 8.12 -4.95
CA GLY A 219 -23.47 7.95 -6.21
C GLY A 219 -21.95 7.89 -6.07
N LEU A 220 -21.41 8.02 -4.85
CA LEU A 220 -20.00 7.87 -4.55
C LEU A 220 -19.71 6.47 -3.99
N ALA A 221 -18.51 6.00 -4.25
CA ALA A 221 -17.96 4.77 -3.74
C ALA A 221 -16.66 5.07 -2.99
N SER A 222 -16.44 4.33 -1.90
CA SER A 222 -15.14 4.30 -1.27
C SER A 222 -14.13 3.69 -2.24
N PRO A 223 -12.90 4.23 -2.32
CA PRO A 223 -11.85 3.65 -3.13
C PRO A 223 -11.55 2.21 -2.71
N LEU A 224 -11.19 1.36 -3.68
CA LEU A 224 -10.69 0.02 -3.41
C LEU A 224 -9.29 0.11 -2.78
N ASN A 225 -9.09 -0.57 -1.65
CA ASN A 225 -7.79 -0.64 -0.99
C ASN A 225 -6.69 -1.12 -1.96
N GLY A 226 -5.50 -0.54 -1.87
CA GLY A 226 -4.35 -0.86 -2.73
C GLY A 226 -4.42 -0.38 -4.19
N ARG A 227 -5.57 0.15 -4.66
CA ARG A 227 -5.78 0.60 -6.05
C ARG A 227 -5.88 2.12 -6.21
N SER A 228 -5.77 2.87 -5.12
CA SER A 228 -5.79 4.33 -5.11
C SER A 228 -4.62 4.86 -4.33
N THR A 229 -4.08 5.98 -4.79
CA THR A 229 -3.21 6.81 -3.97
C THR A 229 -3.93 7.20 -2.69
N ALA A 230 -3.21 7.19 -1.57
CA ALA A 230 -3.71 7.61 -0.27
C ALA A 230 -2.71 8.53 0.40
N LEU A 231 -3.22 9.61 0.98
CA LEU A 231 -2.51 10.38 1.98
C LEU A 231 -2.81 9.78 3.35
N ASN A 232 -1.78 9.48 4.11
CA ASN A 232 -1.86 8.89 5.43
C ASN A 232 -1.27 9.86 6.44
N ILE A 233 -2.00 10.11 7.52
CA ILE A 233 -1.55 10.87 8.69
C ILE A 233 -1.56 9.89 9.85
N GLU A 234 -0.37 9.48 10.27
CA GLU A 234 -0.20 8.56 11.39
C GLU A 234 0.04 9.35 12.67
N LEU A 235 -0.69 8.99 13.73
CA LEU A 235 -0.61 9.63 15.03
C LEU A 235 0.42 8.93 15.94
N ASN A 236 0.86 9.62 16.99
CA ASN A 236 1.82 9.09 17.95
C ASN A 236 1.32 7.83 18.68
N ASP A 237 0.01 7.64 18.79
CA ASP A 237 -0.62 6.45 19.37
C ASP A 237 -0.83 5.31 18.35
N GLY A 238 -0.34 5.46 17.11
CA GLY A 238 -0.44 4.47 16.04
C GLY A 238 -1.76 4.50 15.28
N ARG A 239 -2.72 5.35 15.66
CA ARG A 239 -3.96 5.53 14.91
C ARG A 239 -3.69 6.21 13.56
N LEU A 240 -4.53 5.94 12.57
CA LEU A 240 -4.35 6.38 11.19
C LEU A 240 -5.56 7.19 10.72
N LEU A 241 -5.30 8.37 10.16
CA LEU A 241 -6.25 9.11 9.32
C LEU A 241 -5.81 8.97 7.87
N GLN A 242 -6.74 8.58 7.01
CA GLN A 242 -6.48 8.37 5.59
C GLN A 242 -7.40 9.22 4.72
N VAL A 243 -6.81 9.83 3.69
CA VAL A 243 -7.50 10.64 2.69
C VAL A 243 -7.23 10.05 1.31
N ARG A 244 -8.29 9.85 0.53
CA ARG A 244 -8.22 9.32 -0.83
C ARG A 244 -9.19 10.08 -1.73
N PRO A 245 -9.02 10.07 -3.06
CA PRO A 245 -10.09 10.45 -3.97
C PRO A 245 -11.35 9.61 -3.72
N ALA A 246 -12.52 10.22 -3.81
CA ALA A 246 -13.79 9.49 -3.91
C ALA A 246 -14.02 9.07 -5.36
N TRP A 247 -14.77 7.99 -5.59
CA TRP A 247 -14.94 7.41 -6.92
C TRP A 247 -16.42 7.29 -7.26
N THR A 248 -16.74 7.26 -8.54
CA THR A 248 -17.99 6.68 -9.04
C THR A 248 -17.65 5.38 -9.74
N CYS A 249 -18.36 4.30 -9.42
CA CYS A 249 -18.19 3.01 -10.08
C CYS A 249 -19.43 2.66 -10.92
N ARG A 250 -19.20 2.14 -12.11
CA ARG A 250 -20.22 1.56 -12.97
C ARG A 250 -19.91 0.09 -13.14
N THR A 251 -20.90 -0.75 -12.85
CA THR A 251 -20.82 -2.19 -13.03
C THR A 251 -21.77 -2.59 -14.16
N GLY A 252 -21.27 -3.35 -15.12
CA GLY A 252 -22.03 -3.87 -16.25
C GLY A 252 -21.65 -5.32 -16.54
N LYS A 253 -22.38 -5.95 -17.45
CA LYS A 253 -21.97 -7.21 -18.07
C LYS A 253 -21.49 -6.93 -19.49
N ASP A 254 -20.38 -7.53 -19.89
CA ASP A 254 -19.97 -7.52 -21.29
C ASP A 254 -20.76 -8.54 -22.13
N ASP A 255 -20.41 -8.64 -23.42
CA ASP A 255 -21.10 -9.51 -24.39
C ASP A 255 -20.98 -11.01 -24.05
N ASP A 256 -19.95 -11.38 -23.27
CA ASP A 256 -19.73 -12.74 -22.79
C ASP A 256 -20.47 -13.02 -21.46
N GLY A 257 -21.12 -11.99 -20.90
CA GLY A 257 -21.86 -12.06 -19.64
C GLY A 257 -21.00 -11.84 -18.40
N ASP A 258 -19.70 -11.53 -18.57
CA ASP A 258 -18.76 -11.27 -17.49
C ASP A 258 -19.00 -9.90 -16.88
N THR A 259 -18.91 -9.83 -15.55
CA THR A 259 -19.16 -8.59 -14.82
C THR A 259 -17.92 -7.72 -14.83
N THR A 260 -18.01 -6.55 -15.47
CA THR A 260 -16.95 -5.55 -15.50
C THR A 260 -17.32 -4.38 -14.60
N THR A 261 -16.36 -3.90 -13.81
CA THR A 261 -16.52 -2.70 -12.99
C THR A 261 -15.47 -1.67 -13.38
N SER A 262 -15.93 -0.51 -13.81
CA SER A 262 -15.09 0.65 -14.10
C SER A 262 -15.35 1.73 -13.07
N CYS A 263 -14.29 2.19 -12.39
CA CYS A 263 -14.39 3.27 -11.42
C CYS A 263 -13.56 4.47 -11.90
N THR A 264 -14.07 5.67 -11.64
CA THR A 264 -13.40 6.93 -11.99
C THR A 264 -13.42 7.86 -10.76
N PRO A 265 -12.30 8.51 -10.41
CA PRO A 265 -12.30 9.50 -9.35
C PRO A 265 -13.23 10.66 -9.70
N VAL A 266 -13.95 11.18 -8.71
CA VAL A 266 -14.81 12.35 -8.87
C VAL A 266 -14.02 13.57 -8.46
N ASP A 267 -13.86 14.52 -9.38
CA ASP A 267 -13.20 15.80 -9.13
C ASP A 267 -13.75 16.45 -7.86
N ASP A 268 -12.87 17.07 -7.08
CA ASP A 268 -13.14 17.75 -5.80
C ASP A 268 -13.71 16.90 -4.65
N ARG A 269 -13.94 15.60 -4.88
CA ARG A 269 -14.49 14.69 -3.87
C ARG A 269 -13.41 13.77 -3.31
N ILE A 270 -13.42 13.67 -2.00
CA ILE A 270 -12.52 12.81 -1.25
C ILE A 270 -13.31 11.89 -0.33
N TRP A 271 -12.66 10.79 0.02
CA TRP A 271 -13.05 9.88 1.07
C TRP A 271 -12.05 10.03 2.21
N ILE A 272 -12.55 10.26 3.41
CA ILE A 272 -11.75 10.41 4.62
C ILE A 272 -12.14 9.27 5.56
N SER A 273 -11.15 8.53 6.05
CA SER A 273 -11.31 7.57 7.14
C SER A 273 -10.47 8.03 8.30
N GLY A 274 -11.14 8.37 9.40
CA GLY A 274 -10.50 8.79 10.64
C GLY A 274 -10.48 7.68 11.68
N PRO A 275 -9.73 7.89 12.77
CA PRO A 275 -9.57 6.89 13.82
C PRO A 275 -10.80 6.69 14.71
N ASP A 276 -11.64 7.73 14.87
CA ASP A 276 -12.71 7.73 15.87
C ASP A 276 -14.12 7.90 15.28
N GLY A 277 -14.24 8.21 13.98
CA GLY A 277 -15.48 8.76 13.40
C GLY A 277 -16.12 7.98 12.25
N GLY A 278 -15.62 6.77 11.96
CA GLY A 278 -15.98 6.05 10.73
C GLY A 278 -15.51 6.81 9.47
N ALA A 279 -15.67 6.17 8.31
CA ALA A 279 -15.32 6.80 7.06
C ALA A 279 -16.48 7.63 6.49
N TYR A 280 -16.17 8.75 5.83
CA TYR A 280 -17.15 9.66 5.24
C TYR A 280 -16.63 10.28 3.94
N PHE A 281 -17.54 10.84 3.15
CA PHE A 281 -17.21 11.59 1.96
C PHE A 281 -17.20 13.09 2.25
N ALA A 282 -16.27 13.80 1.63
CA ALA A 282 -16.17 15.25 1.74
C ALA A 282 -15.84 15.89 0.39
N LYS A 283 -16.16 17.17 0.28
CA LYS A 283 -15.77 18.06 -0.79
C LYS A 283 -14.55 18.86 -0.35
N SER A 284 -13.46 18.74 -1.09
CA SER A 284 -12.26 19.57 -0.95
C SER A 284 -11.46 19.48 -2.24
N GLU A 285 -11.48 20.55 -3.03
CA GLU A 285 -10.67 20.64 -4.25
C GLU A 285 -9.18 20.54 -3.92
N TRP A 286 -8.76 21.20 -2.83
CA TRP A 286 -7.36 21.21 -2.40
C TRP A 286 -6.88 19.81 -2.05
N LEU A 287 -7.59 19.08 -1.18
CA LEU A 287 -7.19 17.73 -0.79
C LEU A 287 -7.24 16.77 -1.96
N TYR A 288 -8.24 16.87 -2.85
CA TYR A 288 -8.31 16.07 -4.07
C TYR A 288 -7.07 16.27 -4.96
N ARG A 289 -6.68 17.53 -5.20
CA ARG A 289 -5.47 17.86 -5.96
C ARG A 289 -4.19 17.43 -5.25
N PHE A 290 -4.14 17.59 -3.93
CA PHE A 290 -3.02 17.18 -3.09
C PHE A 290 -2.76 15.69 -3.22
N VAL A 291 -3.75 14.84 -2.95
CA VAL A 291 -3.61 13.37 -3.08
C VAL A 291 -3.36 12.92 -4.51
N GLY A 292 -3.79 13.70 -5.51
CA GLY A 292 -3.58 13.40 -6.92
C GLY A 292 -2.13 13.59 -7.35
N LYS A 293 -1.58 14.79 -7.17
CA LYS A 293 -0.20 15.14 -7.60
C LYS A 293 0.46 16.26 -6.80
N ALA A 294 -0.32 17.19 -6.23
CA ALA A 294 0.27 18.38 -5.61
C ALA A 294 1.08 18.06 -4.33
N TYR A 295 0.92 16.85 -3.77
CA TYR A 295 1.78 16.37 -2.70
C TYR A 295 3.28 16.37 -3.08
N LEU A 296 3.62 16.23 -4.36
CA LEU A 296 5.03 16.15 -4.82
C LEU A 296 5.84 17.39 -4.49
N ASP A 297 5.18 18.56 -4.35
CA ASP A 297 5.84 19.80 -3.95
C ASP A 297 6.31 19.76 -2.49
N TRP A 298 5.68 18.92 -1.67
CA TRP A 298 5.96 18.80 -0.23
C TRP A 298 6.72 17.53 0.11
N MET A 299 6.32 16.43 -0.53
CA MET A 299 6.78 15.05 -0.31
C MET A 299 7.23 14.47 -1.66
N PRO A 300 8.38 14.90 -2.20
CA PRO A 300 8.85 14.39 -3.47
C PRO A 300 9.05 12.87 -3.40
N ASN A 301 8.81 12.19 -4.51
CA ASN A 301 9.12 10.77 -4.61
C ASN A 301 10.64 10.58 -4.59
N VAL A 302 11.09 9.59 -3.81
CA VAL A 302 12.49 9.21 -3.67
C VAL A 302 12.63 7.71 -3.88
N GLN A 303 13.83 7.26 -4.25
CA GLN A 303 14.13 5.84 -4.23
C GLN A 303 14.03 5.33 -2.78
N PRO A 304 13.47 4.14 -2.53
CA PRO A 304 13.38 3.62 -1.17
C PRO A 304 14.76 3.37 -0.53
N TYR A 305 15.77 3.14 -1.37
CA TYR A 305 17.15 2.92 -0.96
C TYR A 305 18.13 3.38 -2.05
N GLU A 306 19.35 3.65 -1.63
CA GLU A 306 20.52 3.83 -2.47
C GLU A 306 21.58 2.81 -2.01
N ALA A 307 21.92 1.86 -2.88
CA ALA A 307 22.90 0.81 -2.60
C ALA A 307 23.90 0.70 -3.76
N PRO A 308 25.18 0.40 -3.49
CA PRO A 308 26.18 0.22 -4.52
C PRO A 308 25.88 -1.05 -5.34
N ASP A 309 25.96 -0.92 -6.66
CA ASP A 309 25.82 -2.02 -7.61
C ASP A 309 27.14 -2.76 -7.87
N ALA A 310 28.26 -2.22 -7.40
CA ALA A 310 29.58 -2.85 -7.41
C ALA A 310 30.37 -2.56 -6.12
N LEU A 311 31.12 -3.57 -5.65
CA LEU A 311 31.90 -3.50 -4.41
C LEU A 311 33.23 -4.25 -4.54
N PRO A 312 34.39 -3.61 -4.37
CA PRO A 312 35.62 -4.34 -4.13
C PRO A 312 35.59 -5.06 -2.78
N ALA A 313 36.21 -6.23 -2.68
CA ALA A 313 36.48 -6.89 -1.40
C ALA A 313 37.39 -6.00 -0.54
N GLY A 314 37.10 -5.87 0.75
CA GLY A 314 37.81 -4.98 1.67
C GLY A 314 37.49 -3.50 1.53
N ALA A 315 36.62 -3.11 0.59
CA ALA A 315 36.27 -1.71 0.39
C ALA A 315 35.17 -1.24 1.36
N PRO A 316 35.20 0.05 1.76
CA PRO A 316 34.09 0.65 2.48
C PRO A 316 32.85 0.75 1.57
N PHE A 317 31.67 0.71 2.18
CA PHE A 317 30.40 0.91 1.50
C PHE A 317 29.42 1.69 2.38
N ALA A 318 28.40 2.25 1.73
CA ALA A 318 27.25 2.87 2.37
C ALA A 318 25.96 2.41 1.67
N VAL A 319 24.96 2.05 2.46
CA VAL A 319 23.58 1.82 2.00
C VAL A 319 22.69 2.79 2.74
N ARG A 320 21.99 3.64 1.99
CA ARG A 320 21.04 4.62 2.52
C ARG A 320 19.63 4.15 2.23
N GLY A 321 18.68 4.46 3.10
CA GLY A 321 17.28 4.31 2.77
C GLY A 321 16.38 5.37 3.34
N HIS A 322 15.20 5.42 2.75
CA HIS A 322 14.24 6.50 2.86
C HIS A 322 12.85 5.96 3.16
N GLY A 323 12.04 6.75 3.87
CA GLY A 323 10.62 6.45 4.11
C GLY A 323 10.34 5.21 4.95
N SER A 324 11.31 4.69 5.71
CA SER A 324 11.07 3.57 6.64
C SER A 324 10.12 3.98 7.78
N ARG A 325 9.12 3.15 8.07
CA ARG A 325 8.14 3.42 9.13
C ARG A 325 8.41 2.66 10.44
N THR A 326 9.46 1.85 10.46
CA THR A 326 9.91 1.13 11.65
C THR A 326 11.00 1.92 12.37
N ASP A 327 11.40 1.44 13.54
CA ASP A 327 12.52 1.99 14.30
C ASP A 327 13.89 1.51 13.80
N ARG A 328 13.92 0.43 12.98
CA ARG A 328 15.13 -0.21 12.49
C ARG A 328 14.99 -0.71 11.06
N ALA A 329 16.10 -0.66 10.33
CA ALA A 329 16.28 -1.32 9.05
C ALA A 329 17.42 -2.34 9.15
N ASN A 330 17.28 -3.46 8.44
CA ASN A 330 18.29 -4.51 8.37
C ASN A 330 18.80 -4.64 6.93
N VAL A 331 20.12 -4.59 6.75
CA VAL A 331 20.79 -4.71 5.45
C VAL A 331 21.72 -5.91 5.49
N ALA A 332 21.45 -6.89 4.65
CA ALA A 332 22.26 -8.08 4.50
C ALA A 332 22.89 -8.16 3.11
N LEU A 333 24.16 -8.56 3.04
CA LEU A 333 24.80 -8.99 1.79
C LEU A 333 24.67 -10.50 1.69
N MET A 334 24.08 -10.98 0.61
CA MET A 334 23.75 -12.40 0.37
C MET A 334 24.55 -12.94 -0.82
N LYS A 335 24.96 -14.22 -0.75
CA LYS A 335 25.45 -14.99 -1.90
C LYS A 335 24.64 -16.27 -2.02
N GLY A 336 23.65 -16.27 -2.93
CA GLY A 336 22.58 -17.25 -2.88
C GLY A 336 21.88 -17.17 -1.52
N ASP A 337 21.69 -18.30 -0.85
CA ASP A 337 21.00 -18.36 0.44
C ASP A 337 21.90 -18.04 1.65
N LYS A 338 23.20 -17.78 1.43
CA LYS A 338 24.15 -17.52 2.51
C LYS A 338 24.26 -16.02 2.79
N THR A 339 23.95 -15.63 4.01
CA THR A 339 24.28 -14.29 4.54
C THR A 339 25.78 -14.18 4.78
N VAL A 340 26.40 -13.20 4.13
CA VAL A 340 27.82 -12.87 4.23
C VAL A 340 28.04 -11.79 5.27
N LEU A 341 27.20 -10.77 5.24
CA LEU A 341 27.23 -9.62 6.12
C LEU A 341 25.80 -9.29 6.52
N ASN A 342 25.58 -8.91 7.77
CA ASN A 342 24.29 -8.45 8.25
C ASN A 342 24.48 -7.28 9.21
N LEU A 343 23.88 -6.15 8.88
CA LEU A 343 24.00 -4.90 9.63
C LEU A 343 22.62 -4.32 9.90
N GLN A 344 22.49 -3.62 11.03
CA GLN A 344 21.27 -2.92 11.39
C GLN A 344 21.55 -1.42 11.52
N ALA A 345 20.60 -0.60 11.07
CA ALA A 345 20.58 0.83 11.31
C ALA A 345 19.34 1.23 12.10
N ALA A 346 19.51 2.17 13.01
CA ALA A 346 18.38 2.89 13.58
C ALA A 346 17.76 3.78 12.50
N VAL A 347 16.43 3.80 12.44
CA VAL A 347 15.67 4.69 11.57
C VAL A 347 15.42 5.97 12.34
N ASN A 348 15.90 7.08 11.81
CA ASN A 348 15.60 8.41 12.32
C ASN A 348 14.63 9.09 11.37
N GLU A 349 13.34 9.04 11.72
CA GLU A 349 12.28 9.72 10.99
C GLU A 349 12.32 9.37 9.49
N GLY A 350 12.12 8.10 9.15
CA GLY A 350 12.13 7.63 7.76
C GLY A 350 13.50 7.30 7.19
N GLU A 351 14.53 7.99 7.68
CA GLU A 351 15.87 7.93 7.12
C GLU A 351 16.77 6.97 7.90
N TRP A 352 17.60 6.22 7.18
CA TRP A 352 18.60 5.35 7.80
C TRP A 352 19.84 5.22 6.92
N LEU A 353 20.97 4.91 7.56
CA LEU A 353 22.26 4.74 6.91
C LEU A 353 23.00 3.56 7.55
N VAL A 354 23.41 2.61 6.73
CA VAL A 354 24.34 1.54 7.09
C VAL A 354 25.66 1.83 6.39
N GLU A 355 26.73 1.93 7.18
CA GLU A 355 28.10 2.01 6.69
C GLU A 355 28.88 0.80 7.18
N GLY A 356 29.83 0.34 6.37
CA GLY A 356 30.65 -0.80 6.73
C GLY A 356 31.78 -1.03 5.74
N THR A 357 32.48 -2.15 5.92
CA THR A 357 33.52 -2.61 5.02
C THR A 357 33.19 -4.04 4.60
N THR A 358 33.32 -4.35 3.32
CA THR A 358 33.12 -5.71 2.83
C THR A 358 34.28 -6.61 3.33
N PRO A 359 34.05 -7.89 3.67
CA PRO A 359 35.15 -8.78 4.05
C PRO A 359 36.21 -8.89 2.94
N ASP A 360 37.49 -8.83 3.34
CA ASP A 360 38.64 -8.86 2.42
C ASP A 360 38.75 -10.18 1.64
N ASP A 361 38.22 -11.27 2.20
CA ASP A 361 38.28 -12.62 1.64
C ASP A 361 37.09 -12.95 0.72
N LEU A 362 36.26 -11.95 0.35
CA LEU A 362 35.10 -12.20 -0.48
C LEU A 362 35.49 -12.67 -1.89
N PRO A 363 34.99 -13.84 -2.34
CA PRO A 363 35.19 -14.27 -3.71
C PRO A 363 34.39 -13.39 -4.67
N ALA A 364 35.06 -12.87 -5.70
CA ALA A 364 34.40 -12.12 -6.76
C ALA A 364 33.19 -12.88 -7.36
N GLY A 365 32.18 -12.13 -7.79
CA GLY A 365 30.96 -12.67 -8.38
C GLY A 365 29.73 -11.81 -8.09
N ASP A 366 28.56 -12.34 -8.42
CA ASP A 366 27.29 -11.67 -8.16
C ASP A 366 26.77 -12.02 -6.75
N TYR A 367 26.23 -11.01 -6.09
CA TYR A 367 25.69 -11.00 -4.73
C TYR A 367 24.37 -10.22 -4.75
N GLU A 368 23.66 -10.21 -3.62
CA GLU A 368 22.43 -9.44 -3.45
C GLU A 368 22.45 -8.69 -2.13
N TRP A 369 22.09 -7.41 -2.16
CA TRP A 369 21.65 -6.70 -0.96
C TRP A 369 20.20 -7.05 -0.68
N LYS A 370 19.96 -7.67 0.49
CA LYS A 370 18.63 -7.85 1.05
C LYS A 370 18.39 -6.75 2.08
N ILE A 371 17.52 -5.79 1.74
CA ILE A 371 17.19 -4.62 2.55
C ILE A 371 15.79 -4.81 3.12
N ASP A 372 15.69 -4.98 4.42
CA ASP A 372 14.42 -5.17 5.14
C ASP A 372 14.14 -3.95 6.02
N THR A 373 13.04 -3.24 5.71
CA THR A 373 12.57 -2.08 6.47
C THR A 373 11.50 -2.46 7.50
N GLY A 374 11.30 -3.76 7.75
CA GLY A 374 10.25 -4.35 8.58
C GLY A 374 8.83 -4.25 8.02
N THR A 375 8.62 -3.42 6.99
CA THR A 375 7.34 -3.33 6.25
C THR A 375 7.47 -3.75 4.78
N THR A 376 8.69 -3.73 4.23
CA THR A 376 8.97 -4.14 2.86
C THR A 376 10.40 -4.68 2.81
N THR A 377 10.59 -5.72 1.99
CA THR A 377 11.92 -6.25 1.69
C THR A 377 12.27 -5.95 0.23
N TYR A 378 13.49 -5.51 -0.01
CA TYR A 378 14.05 -5.26 -1.33
C TYR A 378 15.25 -6.16 -1.58
N GLY A 379 15.33 -6.71 -2.79
CA GLY A 379 16.50 -7.44 -3.29
C GLY A 379 17.22 -6.62 -4.38
N VAL A 380 18.51 -6.37 -4.21
CA VAL A 380 19.31 -5.54 -5.13
C VAL A 380 20.58 -6.29 -5.54
N GLY A 381 20.73 -6.58 -6.82
CA GLY A 381 21.96 -7.22 -7.32
C GLY A 381 23.18 -6.32 -7.13
N VAL A 382 24.29 -6.89 -6.68
CA VAL A 382 25.59 -6.21 -6.52
C VAL A 382 26.73 -7.13 -6.96
N ARG A 383 27.70 -6.58 -7.69
CA ARG A 383 28.88 -7.32 -8.15
C ARG A 383 30.09 -7.07 -7.26
N VAL A 384 30.63 -8.14 -6.68
CA VAL A 384 31.87 -8.06 -5.90
C VAL A 384 33.09 -8.30 -6.79
N SER A 385 34.09 -7.41 -6.71
CA SER A 385 35.40 -7.53 -7.37
C SER A 385 36.52 -7.76 -6.36
N LYS A 386 37.68 -8.25 -6.82
CA LYS A 386 38.89 -8.33 -6.00
C LYS A 386 39.66 -7.02 -5.97
#